data_AF-A0A7Y7H0Y7-F1
#
_entry.id   AF-A0A7Y7H0Y7-F1
#
_cell.length_a   1.000
_cell.length_b   1.000
_cell.length_c   1.000
_cell.angle_alpha   90.00
_cell.angle_beta   90.00
_cell.angle_gamma   90.00
#
_symmetry.space_group_name_H-M   'P 1'
#
loop_
_entity.id
_entity.type
_entity.pdbx_description
1 polymer ?
#
loop_
_entity_poly.entity_id
_entity_poly.type
_entity_poly.pdbx_seq_one_letter_code
_entity_poly.pdbx_strand_id
1 'polypeptide(L)'
;MAKYSLKEVEQVNGKIKYFKLEIDGRCQFDEFCQDIQRDGNLTSELASIYSIMNSQANLHMLPKTKFRDITPKKSKNKEYEFKKGSVRIYALKDAVGNIIVYAGKKGSQSIDMARFRTIKLDYLNSIK
;
A
#
# COMPACT_ATOMS: atom_id res chain seq x y z
N MET A 1 20.58 -11.69 -3.20
CA MET A 1 19.13 -11.67 -2.89
C MET A 1 18.81 -10.33 -2.27
N ALA A 2 17.69 -9.72 -2.64
CA ALA A 2 17.24 -8.48 -1.99
C ALA A 2 16.87 -8.76 -0.52
N LYS A 3 17.17 -7.83 0.37
CA LYS A 3 16.84 -7.90 1.79
C LYS A 3 15.50 -7.21 2.02
N TYR A 4 14.53 -7.95 2.53
CA TYR A 4 13.20 -7.42 2.86
C TYR A 4 13.08 -7.18 4.37
N SER A 5 12.48 -6.04 4.73
CA SER A 5 12.06 -5.74 6.10
C SER A 5 10.70 -5.05 6.12
N LEU A 6 10.01 -5.13 7.25
CA LEU A 6 8.73 -4.48 7.47
C LEU A 6 8.89 -3.41 8.54
N LYS A 7 8.36 -2.22 8.28
CA LYS A 7 8.23 -1.15 9.28
C LYS A 7 6.78 -0.84 9.52
N GLU A 8 6.37 -0.72 10.78
CA GLU A 8 4.99 -0.36 11.11
C GLU A 8 4.68 1.06 10.61
N VAL A 9 3.45 1.28 10.16
CA VAL A 9 2.92 2.59 9.76
C VAL A 9 2.18 3.19 10.96
N GLU A 10 2.91 3.91 11.81
CA GLU A 10 2.42 4.46 13.08
C GLU A 10 1.24 5.44 12.91
N GLN A 11 1.10 6.04 11.72
CA GLN A 11 -0.02 6.93 11.39
C GLN A 11 -1.36 6.18 11.24
N VAL A 12 -1.34 4.84 11.17
CA VAL A 12 -2.54 4.00 11.01
C VAL A 12 -2.79 3.21 12.28
N ASN A 13 -3.75 3.69 13.07
CA ASN A 13 -4.15 3.11 14.34
C ASN A 13 -5.48 2.36 14.18
N GLY A 14 -5.43 1.04 14.34
CA GLY A 14 -6.62 0.21 14.33
C GLY A 14 -6.36 -1.24 14.68
N LYS A 15 -7.42 -2.06 14.54
CA LYS A 15 -7.39 -3.50 14.82
C LYS A 15 -6.48 -4.27 13.87
N ILE A 16 -6.43 -3.85 12.60
CA ILE A 16 -5.50 -4.39 11.61
C ILE A 16 -4.26 -3.50 11.58
N LYS A 17 -3.09 -4.10 11.83
CA LYS A 17 -1.80 -3.42 11.71
C LYS A 17 -1.41 -3.19 10.26
N TYR A 18 -0.72 -2.09 10.01
CA TYR A 18 -0.17 -1.75 8.71
C TYR A 18 1.35 -1.68 8.77
N PHE A 19 1.98 -2.26 7.76
CA PHE A 19 3.43 -2.21 7.58
C PHE A 19 3.74 -1.65 6.20
N LYS A 20 4.91 -1.03 6.06
CA LYS A 20 5.49 -0.66 4.77
C LYS A 20 6.67 -1.58 4.48
N LEU A 21 6.75 -2.03 3.24
CA LEU A 21 7.82 -2.90 2.78
C LEU A 21 9.09 -2.07 2.51
N GLU A 22 10.20 -2.53 3.05
CA GLU A 22 11.53 -2.07 2.73
C GLU A 22 12.28 -3.12 1.94
N ILE A 23 13.01 -2.67 0.91
CA ILE A 23 13.81 -3.51 0.02
C ILE A 23 15.20 -2.89 -0.02
N ASP A 24 16.20 -3.64 0.47
CA ASP A 24 17.59 -3.18 0.55
C ASP A 24 17.74 -1.82 1.25
N GLY A 25 16.96 -1.62 2.32
CA GLY A 25 16.95 -0.39 3.12
C GLY A 25 16.17 0.78 2.51
N ARG A 26 15.49 0.58 1.37
CA ARG A 26 14.65 1.61 0.72
C ARG A 26 13.18 1.27 0.81
N CYS A 27 12.36 2.25 1.20
CA CYS A 27 10.91 2.14 1.22
C CYS A 27 10.26 2.97 0.11
N GLN A 28 9.72 2.31 -0.91
CA GLN A 28 9.09 3.00 -2.05
C GLN A 28 7.85 3.81 -1.65
N PHE A 29 7.13 3.39 -0.60
CA PHE A 29 6.00 4.16 -0.08
C PHE A 29 6.47 5.48 0.57
N ASP A 30 7.55 5.45 1.34
CA ASP A 30 8.09 6.66 1.96
C ASP A 30 8.65 7.62 0.90
N GLU A 31 9.39 7.11 -0.09
CA GLU A 31 9.90 7.91 -1.22
C GLU A 31 8.74 8.64 -1.92
N PHE A 32 7.65 7.92 -2.22
CA PHE A 32 6.46 8.51 -2.81
C PHE A 32 5.80 9.58 -1.92
N CYS A 33 5.72 9.34 -0.60
CA CYS A 33 5.16 10.30 0.34
C CYS A 33 6.01 11.57 0.41
N GLN A 34 7.33 11.43 0.44
CA GLN A 34 8.27 12.56 0.44
C GLN A 34 8.17 13.38 -0.85
N ASP A 35 8.06 12.72 -2.00
CA ASP A 35 7.85 13.40 -3.28
C ASP A 35 6.55 14.21 -3.30
N ILE A 36 5.44 13.64 -2.82
CA ILE A 36 4.16 14.36 -2.71
C ILE A 36 4.26 15.58 -1.79
N GLN A 37 4.93 15.42 -0.65
CA GLN A 37 5.09 16.50 0.31
C GLN A 37 5.96 17.63 -0.26
N ARG A 38 7.03 17.29 -0.98
CA ARG A 38 7.89 18.26 -1.66
C ARG A 38 7.15 19.01 -2.77
N ASP A 39 6.38 18.30 -3.58
CA ASP A 39 5.58 18.89 -4.67
C ASP A 39 4.40 19.73 -4.13
N GLY A 40 3.92 19.44 -2.92
CA GLY A 40 2.85 20.15 -2.21
C GLY A 40 1.43 19.88 -2.72
N ASN A 41 1.27 19.55 -4.01
CA ASN A 41 -0.02 19.55 -4.71
C ASN A 41 -0.98 18.41 -4.32
N LEU A 42 -0.48 17.33 -3.69
CA LEU A 42 -1.29 16.14 -3.36
C LEU A 42 -1.31 15.83 -1.85
N THR A 43 -0.84 16.75 -1.02
CA THR A 43 -0.72 16.56 0.44
C THR A 43 -2.07 16.25 1.10
N SER A 44 -3.14 16.94 0.67
CA SER A 44 -4.50 16.69 1.18
C SER A 44 -5.07 15.33 0.75
N GLU A 45 -4.67 14.85 -0.44
CA GLU A 45 -5.03 13.51 -0.91
C GLU A 45 -4.31 12.44 -0.09
N LEU A 46 -3.02 12.64 0.20
CA LEU A 46 -2.24 11.74 1.04
C LEU A 46 -2.78 11.67 2.48
N ALA A 47 -3.14 12.80 3.09
CA ALA A 47 -3.78 12.84 4.40
C ALA A 47 -5.13 12.08 4.42
N SER A 48 -5.92 12.21 3.34
CA SER A 48 -7.16 11.46 3.18
C SER A 48 -6.92 9.95 3.05
N ILE A 49 -5.83 9.53 2.38
CA ILE A 49 -5.44 8.12 2.29
C ILE A 49 -5.20 7.53 3.68
N TYR A 50 -4.44 8.22 4.54
CA TYR A 50 -4.23 7.77 5.93
C TYR A 50 -5.56 7.67 6.70
N SER A 51 -6.49 8.59 6.48
CA SER A 51 -7.82 8.52 7.09
C SER A 51 -8.64 7.30 6.61
N ILE A 52 -8.54 6.97 5.32
CA ILE A 52 -9.18 5.78 4.73
C ILE A 52 -8.53 4.50 5.29
N MET A 53 -7.21 4.46 5.41
CA MET A 53 -6.48 3.33 6.00
C MET A 53 -6.86 3.13 7.47
N ASN A 54 -6.94 4.20 8.27
CA ASN A 54 -7.44 4.15 9.65
C ASN A 54 -8.86 3.58 9.74
N SER A 55 -9.75 4.01 8.83
CA SER A 55 -11.11 3.48 8.77
C SER A 55 -11.13 1.98 8.44
N GLN A 56 -10.32 1.55 7.46
CA GLN A 56 -10.19 0.14 7.10
C GLN A 56 -9.60 -0.67 8.25
N ALA A 57 -8.56 -0.16 8.90
CA ALA A 57 -7.89 -0.79 10.03
C ALA A 57 -8.84 -1.05 11.20
N ASN A 58 -9.86 -0.19 11.36
CA ASN A 58 -10.94 -0.33 12.33
C ASN A 58 -12.17 -1.08 11.81
N LEU A 59 -12.04 -1.79 10.68
CA LEU A 59 -13.07 -2.65 10.07
C LEU A 59 -14.31 -1.90 9.59
N HIS A 60 -14.20 -0.59 9.32
CA HIS A 60 -15.31 0.16 8.75
C HIS A 60 -15.53 -0.22 7.29
N MET A 61 -16.80 -0.31 6.89
CA MET A 61 -17.16 -0.50 5.50
C MET A 61 -16.80 0.73 4.68
N LEU A 62 -16.03 0.52 3.61
CA LEU A 62 -15.59 1.59 2.73
C LEU A 62 -16.14 1.37 1.32
N PRO A 63 -16.52 2.43 0.61
CA PRO A 63 -16.96 2.31 -0.76
C PRO A 63 -15.80 1.87 -1.66
N LYS A 64 -16.11 1.13 -2.74
CA LYS A 64 -15.14 0.65 -3.74
C LYS A 64 -14.32 1.77 -4.39
N THR A 65 -14.81 3.00 -4.32
CA THR A 65 -14.13 4.21 -4.80
C THR A 65 -12.99 4.66 -3.89
N LYS A 66 -12.96 4.24 -2.61
CA LYS A 66 -11.92 4.55 -1.62
C LYS A 66 -11.03 3.35 -1.29
N PHE A 67 -11.60 2.15 -1.19
CA PHE A 67 -10.90 0.91 -0.88
C PHE A 67 -11.45 -0.23 -1.73
N ARG A 68 -10.59 -1.00 -2.38
CA ARG A 68 -10.99 -2.08 -3.29
C ARG A 68 -10.13 -3.32 -3.09
N ASP A 69 -10.79 -4.49 -3.01
CA ASP A 69 -10.14 -5.78 -3.22
C ASP A 69 -9.84 -5.94 -4.73
N ILE A 70 -8.56 -6.00 -5.07
CA ILE A 70 -8.05 -6.15 -6.44
C ILE A 70 -7.40 -7.53 -6.66
N THR A 71 -7.67 -8.48 -5.76
CA THR A 71 -7.12 -9.84 -5.79
C THR A 71 -7.52 -10.55 -7.08
N PRO A 72 -6.56 -11.07 -7.87
CA PRO A 72 -6.87 -11.92 -9.01
C PRO A 72 -7.65 -13.17 -8.56
N LYS A 73 -8.61 -13.64 -9.36
CA LYS A 73 -9.50 -14.78 -9.02
C LYS A 73 -8.77 -16.04 -8.52
N LYS A 74 -7.54 -16.28 -8.98
CA LYS A 74 -6.72 -17.46 -8.62
C LYS A 74 -5.65 -17.18 -7.56
N SER A 75 -5.54 -15.94 -7.06
CA SER A 75 -4.55 -15.56 -6.05
C SER A 75 -5.07 -15.91 -4.65
N LYS A 76 -4.25 -16.62 -3.87
CA LYS A 76 -4.54 -16.90 -2.45
C LYS A 76 -4.28 -15.67 -1.56
N ASN A 77 -3.34 -14.82 -1.97
CA ASN A 77 -2.95 -13.64 -1.20
C ASN A 77 -3.83 -12.46 -1.60
N LYS A 78 -4.53 -11.88 -0.63
CA LYS A 78 -5.40 -10.72 -0.86
C LYS A 78 -4.58 -9.50 -1.24
N GLU A 79 -5.05 -8.80 -2.25
CA GLU A 79 -4.48 -7.55 -2.75
C GLU A 79 -5.52 -6.43 -2.59
N TYR A 80 -5.06 -5.27 -2.11
CA TYR A 80 -5.89 -4.13 -1.80
C TYR A 80 -5.39 -2.86 -2.47
N GLU A 81 -6.33 -2.02 -2.87
CA GLU A 81 -6.10 -0.69 -3.43
C GLU A 81 -6.79 0.38 -2.58
N PHE A 82 -6.04 1.36 -2.11
CA PHE A 82 -6.54 2.58 -1.47
C PHE A 82 -6.50 3.75 -2.46
N LYS A 83 -7.54 4.59 -2.43
CA LYS A 83 -7.75 5.63 -3.45
C LYS A 83 -8.24 6.93 -2.88
N LYS A 84 -7.60 8.01 -3.32
CA LYS A 84 -8.10 9.38 -3.21
C LYS A 84 -7.57 10.16 -4.40
N GLY A 85 -8.46 10.85 -5.13
CA GLY A 85 -8.07 11.68 -6.27
C GLY A 85 -7.12 10.95 -7.23
N SER A 86 -5.91 11.48 -7.35
CA SER A 86 -4.81 10.93 -8.14
C SER A 86 -3.96 9.90 -7.40
N VAL A 87 -3.96 9.85 -6.07
CA VAL A 87 -3.12 8.92 -5.28
C VAL A 87 -3.70 7.49 -5.21
N ARG A 88 -2.84 6.49 -5.44
CA ARG A 88 -3.14 5.05 -5.31
C ARG A 88 -2.10 4.36 -4.44
N ILE A 89 -2.54 3.61 -3.43
CA ILE A 89 -1.67 2.77 -2.58
C ILE A 89 -2.07 1.32 -2.75
N TYR A 90 -1.08 0.45 -2.93
CA TYR A 90 -1.27 -1.00 -3.12
C TYR A 90 -0.69 -1.77 -1.94
N ALA A 91 -1.51 -2.62 -1.35
CA ALA A 91 -1.15 -3.43 -0.21
C ALA A 91 -1.50 -4.91 -0.43
N LEU A 92 -0.80 -5.80 0.26
CA LEU A 92 -1.14 -7.22 0.36
C LEU A 92 -1.56 -7.55 1.80
N LYS A 93 -2.43 -8.54 1.96
CA LYS A 93 -2.74 -9.12 3.28
C LYS A 93 -1.71 -10.18 3.65
N ASP A 94 -1.18 -10.08 4.85
CA ASP A 94 -0.26 -11.03 5.48
C ASP A 94 -0.79 -11.47 6.86
N ALA A 95 -0.09 -12.41 7.51
CA ALA A 95 -0.41 -12.84 8.87
C ALA A 95 -0.16 -11.72 9.90
N VAL A 96 0.86 -10.89 9.68
CA VAL A 96 1.18 -9.77 10.59
C VAL A 96 0.21 -8.58 10.46
N GLY A 97 -0.50 -8.48 9.33
CA GLY A 97 -1.36 -7.34 9.01
C GLY A 97 -1.41 -7.05 7.52
N ASN A 98 -1.69 -5.81 7.15
CA ASN A 98 -1.63 -5.36 5.76
C ASN A 98 -0.26 -4.74 5.47
N ILE A 99 0.41 -5.19 4.41
CA ILE A 99 1.72 -4.68 4.00
C ILE A 99 1.55 -3.80 2.76
N ILE A 100 1.87 -2.52 2.87
CA ILE A 100 2.00 -1.57 1.76
C ILE A 100 3.26 -1.94 0.98
N VAL A 101 3.08 -2.23 -0.29
CA VAL A 101 4.16 -2.66 -1.18
C VAL A 101 4.54 -1.54 -2.14
N TYR A 102 3.56 -0.78 -2.63
CA TYR A 102 3.79 0.22 -3.66
C TYR A 102 2.78 1.36 -3.58
N ALA A 103 3.16 2.52 -4.10
CA ALA A 103 2.30 3.69 -4.23
C ALA A 103 2.58 4.41 -5.55
N GLY A 104 1.56 5.07 -6.10
CA GLY A 104 1.66 5.75 -7.39
C GLY A 104 0.51 6.68 -7.68
N LYS A 105 0.50 7.22 -8.90
CA LYS A 105 -0.54 8.14 -9.38
C LYS A 105 -1.48 7.40 -10.34
N LYS A 106 -2.75 7.82 -10.41
CA LYS A 106 -3.79 7.21 -11.23
C LYS A 106 -3.39 7.09 -12.71
N GLY A 107 -2.65 8.07 -13.24
CA GLY A 107 -2.20 8.08 -14.64
C GLY A 107 -1.25 6.93 -15.00
N SER A 108 -0.49 6.40 -14.04
CA SER A 108 0.46 5.31 -14.21
C SER A 108 -0.05 3.97 -13.68
N GLN A 109 -1.35 3.86 -13.39
CA GLN A 109 -1.94 2.75 -12.63
C GLN A 109 -1.64 1.36 -13.21
N SER A 110 -1.65 1.18 -14.53
CA SER A 110 -1.34 -0.11 -15.15
C SER A 110 0.11 -0.56 -14.89
N ILE A 111 1.07 0.37 -15.00
CA ILE A 111 2.48 0.14 -14.73
C ILE A 111 2.71 -0.11 -13.23
N ASP A 112 2.07 0.70 -12.39
CA ASP A 112 2.20 0.58 -10.93
C ASP A 112 1.66 -0.76 -10.42
N MET A 113 0.53 -1.24 -10.98
CA MET A 113 -0.02 -2.56 -10.65
C MET A 113 0.91 -3.70 -11.08
N ALA A 114 1.59 -3.59 -12.22
CA ALA A 114 2.57 -4.58 -12.65
C ALA A 114 3.76 -4.62 -11.67
N ARG A 115 4.32 -3.45 -11.32
CA ARG A 115 5.41 -3.32 -10.34
C ARG A 115 5.03 -3.88 -8.97
N PHE A 116 3.85 -3.50 -8.46
CA PHE A 116 3.29 -4.03 -7.23
C PHE A 116 3.30 -5.56 -7.21
N ARG A 117 2.81 -6.20 -8.27
CA ARG A 117 2.71 -7.66 -8.33
C ARG A 117 4.07 -8.34 -8.43
N THR A 118 5.02 -7.78 -9.16
CA THR A 118 6.41 -8.27 -9.20
C THR A 118 7.03 -8.26 -7.82
N ILE A 119 7.03 -7.09 -7.15
CA ILE A 119 7.63 -6.93 -5.82
C ILE A 119 6.95 -7.85 -4.79
N LYS A 120 5.62 -7.93 -4.84
CA LYS A 120 4.84 -8.83 -3.98
C LYS A 120 5.27 -10.28 -4.16
N LEU A 121 5.45 -10.75 -5.39
CA LEU A 121 5.89 -12.13 -5.64
C LEU A 121 7.31 -12.39 -5.12
N ASP A 122 8.23 -11.44 -5.33
CA ASP A 122 9.60 -11.58 -4.85
C ASP A 122 9.66 -11.61 -3.31
N TYR A 123 8.94 -10.70 -2.64
CA TYR A 123 8.79 -10.70 -1.19
C TYR A 123 8.22 -12.03 -0.66
N LEU A 124 7.11 -12.50 -1.24
CA LEU A 124 6.48 -13.76 -0.82
C LEU A 124 7.36 -14.99 -1.07
N ASN A 125 8.27 -14.94 -2.04
CA ASN A 125 9.23 -16.01 -2.27
C ASN A 125 10.43 -15.94 -1.31
N SER A 126 10.79 -14.75 -0.82
CA SER A 126 11.88 -14.56 0.14
C SER A 126 11.57 -15.05 1.57
N ILE A 127 10.27 -15.21 1.89
CA ILE A 127 9.80 -15.66 3.21
C ILE A 127 9.35 -17.13 3.24
N LYS A 128 9.49 -17.84 2.12
CA LYS A 128 9.26 -19.30 2.04
C LYS A 128 10.53 -20.04 2.43
#